data_AF-A0A8H8PAY7-F1
#
_entry.id   AF-A0A8H8PAY7-F1
#
_cell.length_a   1.000
_cell.length_b   1.000
_cell.length_c   1.000
_cell.angle_alpha   90.00
_cell.angle_beta   90.00
_cell.angle_gamma   90.00
#
_symmetry.space_group_name_H-M   'P 1'
#
loop_
_entity.id
_entity.type
_entity.pdbx_description
1 polymer ?
#
loop_
_entity_poly.entity_id
_entity_poly.type
_entity_poly.pdbx_seq_one_letter_code
_entity_poly.pdbx_strand_id
1 'polypeptide(L)'
;MTREVLAGLRMLADTVKGMTMRHARILYISCVRPILTYGSLLWFHGNHQKSLSDPIQKAQNVGIRWLTGAFKTTPTAALHHLASIPPIHVHLHRLNTNAAAKLRALPKLAEISRRLPPSWDSHDPSLPLSPVPKRHTTTTPSPITRLAALSHPEAEFQTPYLKPPWCPDNPFPGRLICAFPPGGSSKTRRAKTAENANRLIDALAHEGTLIGFSDGSKEVRSGVRKVGVRYSVQWKKSEIAKFSGGIGPRADIFDAEMLALALIARRCVRFAKSHNIHKIHVFSDNLAAVRIINRAEPHPAQYASTLFRKEVHAFLANDPRRSFVVQWIPGHSKIEGNERADRLASAGLDLCPTSLFNRTTTWAKCRATQRASRAWGKIWADSTHSETVRKHIPRPPSLKLHPIFNSPGLPRSVSSRLVHVMTGHGWFGEYKDRMPFIDGPSKCLCGEQIQSVPHLLFLCPLTEDSRKILTNAAPDLNPSTLFGSTKGLEAVAKFILHSGIGLYS
;
A
#
# COMPACT_ATOMS: atom_id res chain seq x y z
N MET A 1 -18.87 8.21 -22.91
CA MET A 1 -17.71 7.43 -22.38
C MET A 1 -17.91 6.88 -20.95
N THR A 2 -17.82 7.64 -19.85
CA THR A 2 -17.82 7.02 -18.50
C THR A 2 -19.13 6.32 -18.14
N ARG A 3 -20.28 6.84 -18.58
CA ARG A 3 -21.58 6.17 -18.40
C ARG A 3 -21.67 4.87 -19.20
N GLU A 4 -21.13 4.82 -20.42
CA GLU A 4 -21.07 3.58 -21.22
C GLU A 4 -20.16 2.53 -20.57
N VAL A 5 -18.98 2.92 -20.10
CA VAL A 5 -18.07 1.98 -19.40
C VAL A 5 -18.77 1.42 -18.15
N LEU A 6 -19.39 2.28 -17.34
CA LEU A 6 -20.16 1.84 -16.16
C LEU A 6 -21.39 1.00 -16.52
N ALA A 7 -22.00 1.22 -17.70
CA ALA A 7 -23.10 0.40 -18.19
C ALA A 7 -22.61 -1.01 -18.61
N GLY A 8 -21.50 -1.10 -19.34
CA GLY A 8 -20.87 -2.38 -19.69
C GLY A 8 -20.47 -3.20 -18.46
N LEU A 9 -20.02 -2.53 -17.38
CA LEU A 9 -19.72 -3.22 -16.12
C LEU A 9 -20.93 -3.91 -15.48
N ARG A 10 -22.16 -3.42 -15.71
CA ARG A 10 -23.38 -4.07 -15.18
C ARG A 10 -23.60 -5.46 -15.76
N MET A 11 -23.06 -5.76 -16.94
CA MET A 11 -23.13 -7.10 -17.51
C MET A 11 -22.28 -8.13 -16.75
N LEU A 12 -21.26 -7.68 -16.01
CA LEU A 12 -20.30 -8.57 -15.36
C LEU A 12 -20.73 -8.99 -13.93
N ALA A 13 -21.64 -8.23 -13.32
CA ALA A 13 -22.15 -8.52 -11.99
C ALA A 13 -23.44 -7.76 -11.68
N ASP A 14 -24.38 -8.43 -11.02
CA ASP A 14 -25.54 -7.83 -10.37
C ASP A 14 -25.41 -7.95 -8.83
N THR A 15 -26.53 -7.92 -8.10
CA THR A 15 -26.56 -8.05 -6.63
C THR A 15 -26.52 -9.51 -6.15
N VAL A 16 -26.75 -10.49 -7.02
CA VAL A 16 -26.88 -11.92 -6.72
C VAL A 16 -25.75 -12.75 -7.32
N LYS A 17 -25.42 -12.52 -8.59
CA LYS A 17 -24.50 -13.29 -9.43
C LYS A 17 -23.38 -12.41 -10.03
N GLY A 18 -22.35 -13.09 -10.52
CA GLY A 18 -21.21 -12.48 -11.20
C GLY A 18 -20.02 -12.22 -10.29
N MET A 19 -19.23 -11.20 -10.63
CA MET A 19 -17.94 -10.93 -9.98
C MET A 19 -18.05 -10.65 -8.48
N THR A 20 -17.07 -11.14 -7.72
CA THR A 20 -16.93 -10.79 -6.29
C THR A 20 -16.57 -9.32 -6.12
N MET A 21 -16.87 -8.75 -4.94
CA MET A 21 -16.57 -7.35 -4.61
C MET A 21 -15.08 -7.01 -4.77
N ARG A 22 -14.17 -7.96 -4.44
CA ARG A 22 -12.73 -7.83 -4.70
C ARG A 22 -12.43 -7.56 -6.17
N HIS A 23 -12.94 -8.39 -7.07
CA HIS A 23 -12.64 -8.29 -8.50
C HIS A 23 -13.32 -7.05 -9.11
N ALA A 24 -14.58 -6.78 -8.74
CA ALA A 24 -15.29 -5.57 -9.16
C ALA A 24 -14.54 -4.29 -8.73
N ARG A 25 -14.00 -4.27 -7.50
CA ARG A 25 -13.16 -3.17 -7.00
C ARG A 25 -11.86 -3.03 -7.78
N ILE A 26 -11.16 -4.13 -8.09
CA ILE A 26 -9.94 -4.10 -8.91
C ILE A 26 -10.26 -3.51 -10.28
N LEU A 27 -11.33 -3.98 -10.93
CA LEU A 27 -11.76 -3.50 -12.24
C LEU A 27 -12.11 -2.00 -12.22
N TYR A 28 -12.89 -1.56 -11.23
CA TYR A 28 -13.20 -0.13 -11.06
C TYR A 28 -11.93 0.72 -10.88
N ILE A 29 -11.01 0.27 -10.03
CA ILE A 29 -9.76 0.98 -9.71
C ILE A 29 -8.83 1.07 -10.93
N SER A 30 -8.75 0.00 -11.73
CA SER A 30 -7.81 -0.12 -12.84
C SER A 30 -8.35 0.46 -14.15
N CYS A 31 -9.66 0.41 -14.39
CA CYS A 31 -10.25 0.78 -15.67
C CYS A 31 -11.10 2.05 -15.60
N VAL A 32 -11.92 2.24 -14.56
CA VAL A 32 -12.85 3.38 -14.48
C VAL A 32 -12.18 4.60 -13.86
N ARG A 33 -11.52 4.43 -12.71
CA ARG A 33 -10.95 5.55 -11.97
C ARG A 33 -9.90 6.34 -12.76
N PRO A 34 -8.97 5.72 -13.52
CA PRO A 34 -8.01 6.47 -14.32
C PRO A 34 -8.66 7.37 -15.36
N ILE A 35 -9.72 6.90 -16.02
CA ILE A 35 -10.52 7.69 -16.97
C ILE A 35 -11.17 8.88 -16.25
N LEU A 36 -11.80 8.62 -15.09
CA LEU A 36 -12.45 9.65 -14.28
C LEU A 36 -11.49 10.75 -13.79
N THR A 37 -10.24 10.40 -13.53
CA THR A 37 -9.23 11.31 -13.00
C THR A 37 -8.27 11.84 -14.07
N TYR A 38 -8.51 11.52 -15.35
CA TYR A 38 -7.65 11.96 -16.42
C TYR A 38 -7.60 13.50 -16.48
N GLY A 39 -6.40 14.06 -16.69
CA GLY A 39 -6.19 15.51 -16.72
C GLY A 39 -6.34 16.22 -15.38
N SER A 40 -6.65 15.53 -14.26
CA SER A 40 -6.86 16.20 -12.98
C SER A 40 -5.66 16.97 -12.47
N LEU A 41 -4.44 16.58 -12.86
CA LEU A 41 -3.20 17.29 -12.53
C LEU A 41 -3.15 18.72 -13.07
N LEU A 42 -3.91 19.01 -14.14
CA LEU A 42 -3.94 20.34 -14.78
C LEU A 42 -4.86 21.30 -14.04
N TRP A 43 -6.05 20.83 -13.67
CA TRP A 43 -7.05 21.68 -13.04
C TRP A 43 -7.04 21.55 -11.52
N PHE A 44 -6.98 20.35 -10.93
CA PHE A 44 -7.19 20.15 -9.48
C PHE A 44 -6.06 20.73 -8.61
N HIS A 45 -6.40 21.68 -7.75
CA HIS A 45 -5.49 22.32 -6.78
C HIS A 45 -6.06 22.36 -5.34
N GLY A 46 -7.25 21.80 -5.11
CA GLY A 46 -7.79 21.54 -3.77
C GLY A 46 -8.74 22.59 -3.19
N ASN A 47 -8.78 23.79 -3.75
CA ASN A 47 -9.62 24.89 -3.26
C ASN A 47 -10.69 25.23 -4.29
N HIS A 48 -11.93 25.45 -3.87
CA HIS A 48 -13.04 25.95 -4.71
C HIS A 48 -13.30 25.17 -6.03
N GLN A 49 -13.14 23.85 -6.00
CA GLN A 49 -13.27 22.98 -7.20
C GLN A 49 -14.42 22.00 -7.14
N LYS A 50 -15.44 22.29 -6.33
CA LYS A 50 -16.62 21.44 -6.21
C LYS A 50 -17.32 21.26 -7.55
N SER A 51 -17.45 22.32 -8.35
CA SER A 51 -18.07 22.26 -9.69
C SER A 51 -17.47 21.20 -10.62
N LEU A 52 -16.14 21.04 -10.61
CA LEU A 52 -15.44 20.05 -11.42
C LEU A 52 -15.34 18.67 -10.75
N SER A 53 -15.19 18.64 -9.43
CA SER A 53 -15.02 17.38 -8.69
C SER A 53 -16.33 16.65 -8.39
N ASP A 54 -17.46 17.35 -8.27
CA ASP A 54 -18.77 16.78 -7.96
C ASP A 54 -19.31 15.87 -9.07
N PRO A 55 -19.22 16.21 -10.38
CA PRO A 55 -19.57 15.28 -11.44
C PRO A 55 -18.76 13.97 -11.37
N ILE A 56 -17.47 14.06 -11.05
CA ILE A 56 -16.59 12.89 -10.91
C ILE A 56 -16.98 12.08 -9.66
N GLN A 57 -17.30 12.75 -8.55
CA GLN A 57 -17.80 12.10 -7.34
C GLN A 57 -19.11 11.36 -7.60
N LYS A 58 -20.05 11.97 -8.34
CA LYS A 58 -21.32 11.32 -8.73
C LYS A 58 -21.07 10.07 -9.58
N ALA A 59 -20.16 10.13 -10.56
CA ALA A 59 -19.78 8.98 -11.36
C ALA A 59 -19.11 7.87 -10.52
N GLN A 60 -18.23 8.23 -9.58
CA GLN A 60 -17.65 7.30 -8.62
C GLN A 60 -18.73 6.64 -7.75
N ASN A 61 -19.73 7.39 -7.28
CA ASN A 61 -20.84 6.84 -6.49
C ASN A 61 -21.65 5.81 -7.27
N VAL A 62 -21.80 5.96 -8.60
CA VAL A 62 -22.45 4.94 -9.45
C VAL A 62 -21.62 3.66 -9.50
N GLY A 63 -20.30 3.78 -9.74
CA GLY A 63 -19.40 2.62 -9.75
C GLY A 63 -19.30 1.91 -8.40
N ILE A 64 -19.34 2.67 -7.30
CA ILE A 64 -19.31 2.11 -5.94
C ILE A 64 -20.62 1.38 -5.60
N ARG A 65 -21.78 1.89 -6.02
CA ARG A 65 -23.05 1.16 -5.84
C ARG A 65 -23.04 -0.15 -6.62
N TRP A 66 -22.58 -0.13 -7.86
CA TRP A 66 -22.43 -1.35 -8.66
C TRP A 66 -21.49 -2.35 -7.97
N LEU A 67 -20.28 -1.93 -7.56
CA LEU A 67 -19.30 -2.87 -6.97
C LEU A 67 -19.76 -3.43 -5.62
N THR A 68 -20.58 -2.72 -4.85
CA THR A 68 -21.10 -3.18 -3.55
C THR A 68 -22.42 -3.96 -3.69
N GLY A 69 -23.14 -3.78 -4.81
CA GLY A 69 -24.52 -4.26 -4.97
C GLY A 69 -25.49 -3.58 -4.01
N ALA A 70 -25.22 -2.32 -3.66
CA ALA A 70 -26.07 -1.54 -2.78
C ALA A 70 -27.24 -0.86 -3.51
N PHE A 71 -28.28 -0.54 -2.76
CA PHE A 71 -29.44 0.19 -3.27
C PHE A 71 -29.06 1.64 -3.64
N LYS A 72 -29.86 2.26 -4.51
CA LYS A 72 -29.66 3.65 -4.95
C LYS A 72 -29.65 4.64 -3.77
N THR A 73 -30.48 4.37 -2.76
CA THR A 73 -30.69 5.19 -1.55
C THR A 73 -29.63 4.98 -0.48
N THR A 74 -28.79 3.95 -0.59
CA THR A 74 -27.78 3.64 0.45
C THR A 74 -26.80 4.82 0.61
N PRO A 75 -26.51 5.27 1.85
CA PRO A 75 -25.64 6.40 2.11
C PRO A 75 -24.26 6.20 1.48
N THR A 76 -23.85 7.16 0.65
CA THR A 76 -22.61 7.04 -0.12
C THR A 76 -21.37 6.97 0.78
N ALA A 77 -21.37 7.69 1.90
CA ALA A 77 -20.29 7.65 2.88
C ALA A 77 -20.02 6.21 3.36
N ALA A 78 -21.08 5.47 3.71
CA ALA A 78 -20.99 4.07 4.12
C ALA A 78 -20.46 3.17 2.99
N LEU A 79 -20.92 3.40 1.75
CA LEU A 79 -20.45 2.64 0.60
C LEU A 79 -18.97 2.88 0.28
N HIS A 80 -18.51 4.13 0.37
CA HIS A 80 -17.08 4.46 0.26
C HIS A 80 -16.25 3.67 1.27
N HIS A 81 -16.74 3.59 2.50
CA HIS A 81 -16.09 2.87 3.59
C HIS A 81 -15.99 1.37 3.29
N LEU A 82 -17.12 0.72 2.98
CA LEU A 82 -17.18 -0.72 2.70
C LEU A 82 -16.38 -1.09 1.44
N ALA A 83 -16.40 -0.23 0.43
CA ALA A 83 -15.61 -0.40 -0.80
C ALA A 83 -14.11 -0.15 -0.61
N SER A 84 -13.68 0.43 0.52
CA SER A 84 -12.31 0.93 0.71
C SER A 84 -11.87 1.87 -0.43
N ILE A 85 -12.79 2.72 -0.91
CA ILE A 85 -12.52 3.74 -1.94
C ILE A 85 -12.83 5.09 -1.32
N PRO A 86 -11.85 6.00 -1.16
CA PRO A 86 -12.10 7.29 -0.55
C PRO A 86 -12.92 8.21 -1.47
N PRO A 87 -13.53 9.28 -0.93
CA PRO A 87 -14.10 10.36 -1.73
C PRO A 87 -13.10 10.90 -2.77
N ILE A 88 -13.61 11.36 -3.90
CA ILE A 88 -12.77 11.65 -5.07
C ILE A 88 -11.74 12.73 -4.79
N HIS A 89 -12.10 13.79 -4.06
CA HIS A 89 -11.18 14.88 -3.73
C HIS A 89 -9.98 14.40 -2.89
N VAL A 90 -10.19 13.46 -1.96
CA VAL A 90 -9.10 12.83 -1.18
C VAL A 90 -8.17 12.06 -2.10
N HIS A 91 -8.73 11.35 -3.08
CA HIS A 91 -7.95 10.63 -4.09
C HIS A 91 -7.16 11.59 -4.99
N LEU A 92 -7.75 12.70 -5.44
CA LEU A 92 -7.10 13.71 -6.28
C LEU A 92 -5.92 14.39 -5.55
N HIS A 93 -6.05 14.73 -4.27
CA HIS A 93 -4.93 15.23 -3.47
C HIS A 93 -3.77 14.24 -3.40
N ARG A 94 -4.09 12.96 -3.20
CA ARG A 94 -3.08 11.89 -3.20
C ARG A 94 -2.45 11.73 -4.59
N LEU A 95 -3.23 11.86 -5.67
CA LEU A 95 -2.75 11.80 -7.05
C LEU A 95 -1.75 12.94 -7.32
N ASN A 96 -2.07 14.17 -6.95
CA ASN A 96 -1.15 15.32 -7.08
C ASN A 96 0.16 15.09 -6.34
N THR A 97 0.09 14.62 -5.09
CA THR A 97 1.31 14.34 -4.29
C THR A 97 2.14 13.21 -4.92
N ASN A 98 1.50 12.17 -5.44
CA ASN A 98 2.18 11.07 -6.11
C ASN A 98 2.82 11.49 -7.44
N ALA A 99 2.18 12.39 -8.19
CA ALA A 99 2.72 12.95 -9.44
C ALA A 99 3.91 13.86 -9.14
N ALA A 100 3.79 14.74 -8.14
CA ALA A 100 4.86 15.61 -7.68
C ALA A 100 6.11 14.83 -7.23
N ALA A 101 5.92 13.68 -6.58
CA ALA A 101 7.01 12.79 -6.18
C ALA A 101 7.78 12.17 -7.36
N LYS A 102 7.23 12.22 -8.59
CA LYS A 102 7.87 11.71 -9.81
C LYS A 102 8.58 12.79 -10.63
N LEU A 103 8.47 14.07 -10.27
CA LEU A 103 9.08 15.16 -11.06
C LEU A 103 10.60 14.99 -11.18
N ARG A 104 11.27 14.50 -10.13
CA ARG A 104 12.71 14.17 -10.13
C ARG A 104 13.07 12.86 -10.86
N ALA A 105 12.09 12.13 -11.37
CA ALA A 105 12.30 10.94 -12.20
C ALA A 105 12.14 11.23 -13.70
N LEU A 106 11.76 12.45 -14.06
CA LEU A 106 11.61 12.86 -15.46
C LEU A 106 13.00 13.15 -16.07
N PRO A 107 13.21 12.84 -17.37
CA PRO A 107 14.42 13.27 -18.07
C PRO A 107 14.58 14.80 -17.99
N LYS A 108 15.81 15.29 -17.83
CA LYS A 108 16.07 16.74 -17.72
C LYS A 108 15.56 17.51 -18.94
N LEU A 109 15.68 16.92 -20.13
CA LEU A 109 15.25 17.52 -21.39
C LEU A 109 13.74 17.41 -21.65
N ALA A 110 12.98 16.71 -20.79
CA ALA A 110 11.53 16.65 -20.96
C ALA A 110 10.91 18.05 -20.78
N GLU A 111 9.93 18.39 -21.62
CA GLU A 111 9.29 19.71 -21.63
C GLU A 111 8.71 20.13 -20.25
N ILE A 112 8.24 19.16 -19.46
CA ILE A 112 7.75 19.40 -18.09
C ILE A 112 8.91 19.76 -17.16
N SER A 113 10.04 19.04 -17.25
CA SER A 113 11.23 19.26 -16.41
C SER A 113 11.87 20.62 -16.66
N ARG A 114 11.95 21.03 -17.93
CA ARG A 114 12.46 22.35 -18.37
C ARG A 114 11.62 23.50 -17.84
N ARG A 115 10.32 23.29 -17.64
CA ARG A 115 9.35 24.29 -17.12
C ARG A 115 9.15 24.24 -15.61
N LEU A 116 9.91 23.42 -14.88
CA LEU A 116 9.90 23.46 -13.42
C LEU A 116 10.44 24.82 -12.93
N PRO A 117 10.14 25.24 -11.69
CA PRO A 117 10.63 26.51 -11.15
C PRO A 117 12.17 26.62 -11.17
N PRO A 118 12.74 27.85 -11.20
CA PRO A 118 14.20 28.06 -11.26
C PRO A 118 15.02 27.40 -10.15
N SER A 119 14.40 27.07 -9.01
CA SER A 119 15.06 26.32 -7.93
C SER A 119 15.34 24.86 -8.28
N TRP A 120 14.84 24.36 -9.41
CA TRP A 120 15.05 23.00 -9.89
C TRP A 120 16.19 22.98 -10.92
N ASP A 121 17.12 22.05 -10.76
CA ASP A 121 18.30 21.85 -11.62
C ASP A 121 17.99 21.45 -13.08
N SER A 122 16.72 21.20 -13.41
CA SER A 122 16.25 20.90 -14.75
C SER A 122 15.58 22.09 -15.43
N HIS A 123 15.41 23.22 -14.74
CA HIS A 123 14.81 24.41 -15.31
C HIS A 123 15.66 24.92 -16.48
N ASP A 124 14.99 25.32 -17.56
CA ASP A 124 15.63 25.94 -18.71
C ASP A 124 15.50 27.48 -18.60
N PRO A 125 16.60 28.21 -18.38
CA PRO A 125 16.58 29.66 -18.21
C PRO A 125 16.12 30.42 -19.46
N SER A 126 16.14 29.78 -20.65
CA SER A 126 15.70 30.40 -21.90
C SER A 126 14.17 30.45 -22.02
N LEU A 127 13.44 29.66 -21.23
CA LEU A 127 11.99 29.63 -21.26
C LEU A 127 11.40 30.82 -20.49
N PRO A 128 10.32 31.43 -20.99
CA PRO A 128 9.69 32.55 -20.31
C PRO A 128 9.21 32.11 -18.91
N LEU A 129 9.62 32.85 -17.89
CA LEU A 129 9.11 32.67 -16.54
C LEU A 129 7.62 32.99 -16.52
N SER A 130 6.87 32.28 -15.66
CA SER A 130 5.50 32.72 -15.36
C SER A 130 5.56 34.17 -14.85
N PRO A 131 4.70 35.08 -15.34
CA PRO A 131 4.78 36.50 -15.02
C PRO A 131 4.79 36.70 -13.50
N VAL A 132 5.79 37.44 -13.02
CA VAL A 132 5.88 37.86 -11.61
C VAL A 132 4.72 38.82 -11.34
N PRO A 133 3.97 38.67 -10.22
CA PRO A 133 2.80 39.51 -9.97
C PRO A 133 3.20 40.98 -9.91
N LYS A 134 2.58 41.81 -10.76
CA LYS A 134 2.45 43.25 -10.47
C LYS A 134 1.51 43.37 -9.26
N ARG A 135 1.88 44.23 -8.31
CA ARG A 135 1.42 44.40 -6.90
C ARG A 135 -0.05 44.09 -6.49
N HIS A 136 -1.01 43.85 -7.39
CA HIS A 136 -2.43 43.69 -7.05
C HIS A 136 -3.22 42.62 -7.83
N THR A 137 -2.57 41.61 -8.44
CA THR A 137 -3.31 40.47 -9.00
C THR A 137 -2.85 39.15 -8.38
N THR A 138 -3.79 38.37 -7.84
CA THR A 138 -3.57 37.00 -7.37
C THR A 138 -3.30 36.10 -8.57
N THR A 139 -2.08 36.15 -9.12
CA THR A 139 -1.70 35.29 -10.23
C THR A 139 -1.76 33.83 -9.77
N THR A 140 -2.66 33.06 -10.36
CA THR A 140 -2.75 31.63 -10.05
C THR A 140 -1.49 30.94 -10.56
N PRO A 141 -0.73 30.23 -9.71
CA PRO A 141 0.48 29.55 -10.16
C PRO A 141 0.13 28.49 -11.20
N SER A 142 1.01 28.34 -12.21
CA SER A 142 0.82 27.34 -13.26
C SER A 142 0.63 25.93 -12.67
N PRO A 143 -0.05 25.01 -13.37
CA PRO A 143 -0.20 23.63 -12.90
C PRO A 143 1.14 22.97 -12.55
N ILE A 144 2.18 23.23 -13.33
CA ILE A 144 3.53 22.69 -13.12
C ILE A 144 4.13 23.27 -11.83
N THR A 145 4.06 24.59 -11.62
CA THR A 145 4.57 25.25 -10.41
C THR A 145 3.85 24.76 -9.15
N ARG A 146 2.53 24.56 -9.22
CA ARG A 146 1.74 23.99 -8.10
C ARG A 146 2.15 22.57 -7.77
N LEU A 147 2.34 21.72 -8.77
CA LEU A 147 2.82 20.35 -8.56
C LEU A 147 4.24 20.34 -7.99
N ALA A 148 5.13 21.19 -8.50
CA ALA A 148 6.49 21.34 -7.99
C ALA A 148 6.52 21.73 -6.51
N ALA A 149 5.60 22.60 -6.07
CA ALA A 149 5.47 23.01 -4.66
C ALA A 149 5.08 21.86 -3.71
N LEU A 150 4.50 20.76 -4.22
CA LEU A 150 4.21 19.56 -3.42
C LEU A 150 5.44 18.64 -3.25
N SER A 151 6.54 18.93 -3.96
CA SER A 151 7.79 18.18 -3.95
C SER A 151 8.96 19.04 -3.45
N HIS A 152 10.19 18.70 -3.84
CA HIS A 152 11.40 19.46 -3.51
C HIS A 152 12.47 19.27 -4.59
N PRO A 153 13.26 20.30 -4.94
CA PRO A 153 14.38 20.17 -5.88
C PRO A 153 15.41 19.10 -5.47
N GLU A 154 15.74 19.03 -4.19
CA GLU A 154 16.64 18.02 -3.62
C GLU A 154 15.92 16.71 -3.19
N ALA A 155 14.73 16.44 -3.72
CA ALA A 155 14.13 15.11 -3.55
C ALA A 155 14.93 14.07 -4.35
N GLU A 156 14.78 12.80 -3.96
CA GLU A 156 15.41 11.64 -4.62
C GLU A 156 15.30 11.74 -6.14
N PHE A 157 16.45 11.75 -6.81
CA PHE A 157 16.55 11.70 -8.26
C PHE A 157 16.56 10.24 -8.72
N GLN A 158 15.78 9.94 -9.75
CA GLN A 158 15.79 8.65 -10.43
C GLN A 158 16.22 8.89 -11.87
N THR A 159 17.15 8.07 -12.37
CA THR A 159 17.60 8.12 -13.75
C THR A 159 16.64 7.30 -14.61
N PRO A 160 15.78 7.95 -15.43
CA PRO A 160 14.99 7.26 -16.43
C PRO A 160 15.96 6.76 -17.51
N TYR A 161 15.96 5.47 -17.81
CA TYR A 161 16.85 4.85 -18.81
C TYR A 161 18.32 4.72 -18.39
N LEU A 162 18.59 4.18 -17.19
CA LEU A 162 19.97 3.86 -16.75
C LEU A 162 20.71 2.93 -17.72
N LYS A 163 19.98 2.11 -18.47
CA LYS A 163 20.51 1.25 -19.53
C LYS A 163 19.48 1.07 -20.66
N PRO A 164 19.92 0.69 -21.86
CA PRO A 164 19.01 0.28 -22.94
C PRO A 164 18.21 -0.98 -22.58
N PRO A 165 17.00 -1.15 -23.13
CA PRO A 165 16.10 -2.26 -22.77
C PRO A 165 16.65 -3.65 -23.15
N TRP A 166 17.53 -3.75 -24.15
CA TRP A 166 18.17 -5.01 -24.56
C TRP A 166 19.35 -5.44 -23.67
N CYS A 167 19.83 -4.57 -22.77
CA CYS A 167 20.92 -4.93 -21.86
C CYS A 167 20.36 -5.73 -20.67
N PRO A 168 20.92 -6.91 -20.32
CA PRO A 168 20.43 -7.69 -19.19
C PRO A 168 20.62 -6.95 -17.86
N ASP A 169 19.73 -7.19 -16.89
CA ASP A 169 19.91 -6.61 -15.54
C ASP A 169 21.13 -7.22 -14.85
N ASN A 170 21.32 -8.53 -15.03
CA ASN A 170 22.45 -9.27 -14.49
C ASN A 170 23.40 -9.72 -15.62
N PRO A 171 24.52 -9.03 -15.84
CA PRO A 171 25.52 -9.44 -16.82
C PRO A 171 26.37 -10.64 -16.35
N PHE A 172 26.21 -11.08 -15.10
CA PHE A 172 26.97 -12.19 -14.50
C PHE A 172 26.04 -13.30 -14.01
N PRO A 173 25.26 -13.94 -14.90
CA PRO A 173 24.41 -15.06 -14.53
C PRO A 173 25.27 -16.18 -13.91
N GLY A 174 24.76 -16.80 -12.84
CA GLY A 174 25.48 -17.84 -12.09
C GLY A 174 26.52 -17.35 -11.09
N ARG A 175 27.05 -16.12 -11.23
CA ARG A 175 28.01 -15.53 -10.28
C ARG A 175 27.42 -14.44 -9.40
N LEU A 176 26.40 -13.73 -9.88
CA LEU A 176 25.55 -12.85 -9.09
C LEU A 176 24.18 -13.48 -8.92
N ILE A 177 23.85 -13.91 -7.69
CA ILE A 177 22.60 -14.62 -7.39
C ILE A 177 21.79 -13.81 -6.39
N CYS A 178 20.54 -13.48 -6.72
CA CYS A 178 19.55 -12.98 -5.78
C CYS A 178 18.59 -14.12 -5.42
N ALA A 179 18.77 -14.73 -4.24
CA ALA A 179 18.03 -15.90 -3.81
C ALA A 179 16.75 -15.52 -3.05
N PHE A 180 15.64 -16.17 -3.42
CA PHE A 180 14.30 -15.92 -2.88
C PHE A 180 13.81 -17.15 -2.09
N PRO A 181 12.86 -16.98 -1.16
CA PRO A 181 12.31 -18.13 -0.45
C PRO A 181 11.60 -19.10 -1.41
N PRO A 182 11.68 -20.42 -1.16
CA PRO A 182 10.77 -21.38 -1.78
C PRO A 182 9.35 -20.99 -1.36
N GLY A 183 8.45 -20.78 -2.34
CA GLY A 183 7.14 -20.13 -2.12
C GLY A 183 6.31 -20.72 -0.96
N GLY A 184 5.42 -19.90 -0.38
CA GLY A 184 4.50 -20.29 0.68
C GLY A 184 4.75 -19.56 2.02
N SER A 185 3.67 -19.20 2.73
CA SER A 185 3.70 -18.33 3.92
C SER A 185 3.48 -19.05 5.25
N SER A 186 3.48 -20.39 5.27
CA SER A 186 3.27 -21.14 6.52
C SER A 186 4.35 -20.86 7.57
N LYS A 187 3.95 -20.74 8.84
CA LYS A 187 4.86 -20.63 9.99
C LYS A 187 5.89 -21.77 10.02
N THR A 188 5.47 -23.00 9.70
CA THR A 188 6.35 -24.18 9.67
C THR A 188 7.44 -24.08 8.60
N ARG A 189 7.11 -23.54 7.42
CA ARG A 189 8.11 -23.30 6.37
C ARG A 189 9.12 -22.23 6.79
N ARG A 190 8.69 -21.17 7.47
CA ARG A 190 9.60 -20.11 7.94
C ARG A 190 10.63 -20.65 8.93
N ALA A 191 10.21 -21.48 9.89
CA ALA A 191 11.12 -22.13 10.83
C ALA A 191 12.15 -23.01 10.11
N LYS A 192 11.70 -23.84 9.16
CA LYS A 192 12.60 -24.67 8.35
C LYS A 192 13.56 -23.85 7.50
N THR A 193 13.11 -22.72 6.94
CA THR A 193 13.99 -21.82 6.19
C THR A 193 15.03 -21.17 7.09
N ALA A 194 14.68 -20.79 8.33
CA ALA A 194 15.63 -20.23 9.29
C ALA A 194 16.70 -21.26 9.69
N GLU A 195 16.30 -22.51 9.95
CA GLU A 195 17.23 -23.60 10.26
C GLU A 195 18.19 -23.87 9.09
N ASN A 196 17.67 -23.95 7.87
CA ASN A 196 18.48 -24.10 6.67
C ASN A 196 19.45 -22.91 6.47
N ALA A 197 19.01 -21.70 6.81
CA ALA A 197 19.87 -20.52 6.73
C ALA A 197 21.03 -20.59 7.72
N ASN A 198 20.81 -21.01 8.97
CA ASN A 198 21.88 -21.18 9.95
C ASN A 198 22.92 -22.22 9.48
N ARG A 199 22.45 -23.39 9.02
CA ARG A 199 23.35 -24.43 8.45
C ARG A 199 24.18 -23.91 7.28
N LEU A 200 23.56 -23.10 6.41
CA LEU A 200 24.25 -22.46 5.29
C LEU A 200 25.28 -21.43 5.77
N ILE A 201 24.93 -20.57 6.73
CA ILE A 201 25.84 -19.58 7.30
C ILE A 201 27.08 -20.25 7.89
N ASP A 202 26.89 -21.34 8.64
CA ASP A 202 28.00 -22.10 9.22
C ASP A 202 28.90 -22.71 8.13
N ALA A 203 28.31 -23.37 7.13
CA ALA A 203 29.07 -23.94 6.01
C ALA A 203 29.89 -22.88 5.26
N LEU A 204 29.28 -21.73 4.95
CA LEU A 204 29.96 -20.61 4.29
C LEU A 204 31.10 -20.03 5.13
N ALA A 205 30.94 -19.98 6.45
CA ALA A 205 31.97 -19.49 7.36
C ALA A 205 33.18 -20.44 7.37
N HIS A 206 32.94 -21.76 7.32
CA HIS A 206 34.00 -22.78 7.22
C HIS A 206 34.74 -22.73 5.87
N GLU A 207 34.05 -22.43 4.76
CA GLU A 207 34.67 -22.21 3.45
C GLU A 207 35.50 -20.93 3.35
N GLY A 208 35.48 -20.06 4.38
CA GLY A 208 36.13 -18.76 4.34
C GLY A 208 35.43 -17.73 3.44
N THR A 209 34.13 -17.94 3.15
CA THR A 209 33.29 -16.96 2.45
C THR A 209 33.10 -15.72 3.32
N LEU A 210 33.11 -14.54 2.70
CA LEU A 210 32.80 -13.30 3.39
C LEU A 210 31.28 -13.16 3.56
N ILE A 211 30.80 -13.12 4.80
CA ILE A 211 29.37 -13.12 5.12
C ILE A 211 28.94 -11.73 5.59
N GLY A 212 27.82 -11.24 5.08
CA GLY A 212 27.24 -9.98 5.49
C GLY A 212 25.76 -10.11 5.87
N PHE A 213 25.30 -9.30 6.83
CA PHE A 213 23.90 -9.15 7.20
C PHE A 213 23.52 -7.69 7.09
N SER A 214 22.47 -7.38 6.32
CA SER A 214 21.93 -6.03 6.16
C SER A 214 20.56 -5.92 6.81
N ASP A 215 20.31 -4.79 7.47
CA ASP A 215 19.02 -4.48 8.09
C ASP A 215 18.70 -2.98 7.96
N GLY A 216 17.41 -2.66 7.86
CA GLY A 216 16.88 -1.32 7.99
C GLY A 216 15.86 -1.26 9.11
N SER A 217 15.82 -0.17 9.87
CA SER A 217 14.73 0.02 10.84
C SER A 217 14.06 1.37 10.73
N LYS A 218 12.84 1.42 11.27
CA LYS A 218 12.00 2.61 11.32
C LYS A 218 11.28 2.65 12.65
N GLU A 219 11.46 3.76 13.35
CA GLU A 219 10.81 4.02 14.63
C GLU A 219 10.20 5.43 14.62
N VAL A 220 9.25 5.69 15.51
CA VAL A 220 8.73 7.03 15.75
C VAL A 220 9.06 7.37 17.20
N ARG A 221 9.95 8.34 17.41
CA ARG A 221 10.33 8.84 18.75
C ARG A 221 9.92 10.30 18.86
N SER A 222 9.18 10.65 19.91
CA SER A 222 8.66 12.01 20.15
C SER A 222 7.94 12.61 18.93
N GLY A 223 7.16 11.79 18.21
CA GLY A 223 6.42 12.20 17.00
C GLY A 223 7.27 12.36 15.73
N VAL A 224 8.60 12.25 15.83
CA VAL A 224 9.53 12.31 14.70
C VAL A 224 9.84 10.90 14.21
N ARG A 225 9.66 10.67 12.91
CA ARG A 225 10.08 9.41 12.30
C ARG A 225 11.60 9.37 12.22
N LYS A 226 12.19 8.29 12.71
CA LYS A 226 13.61 7.99 12.56
C LYS A 226 13.76 6.74 11.69
N VAL A 227 14.65 6.80 10.70
CA VAL A 227 14.94 5.70 9.79
C VAL A 227 16.45 5.47 9.79
N GLY A 228 16.85 4.22 10.03
CA GLY A 228 18.26 3.85 10.20
C GLY A 228 18.65 2.68 9.31
N VAL A 229 19.92 2.67 8.89
CA VAL A 229 20.55 1.68 8.00
C VAL A 229 21.72 1.01 8.67
N ARG A 230 21.86 -0.30 8.45
CA ARG A 230 22.81 -1.13 9.21
C ARG A 230 23.33 -2.28 8.43
N TYR A 231 24.53 -2.67 8.83
CA TYR A 231 25.06 -3.94 8.44
C TYR A 231 26.09 -4.46 9.44
N SER A 232 26.30 -5.76 9.42
CA SER A 232 27.44 -6.42 10.01
C SER A 232 28.12 -7.32 8.97
N VAL A 233 29.44 -7.42 9.02
CA VAL A 233 30.24 -8.27 8.14
C VAL A 233 31.11 -9.16 9.00
N GLN A 234 31.12 -10.44 8.64
CA GLN A 234 31.84 -11.49 9.33
C GLN A 234 32.71 -12.27 8.34
N TRP A 235 33.89 -12.67 8.78
CA TRP A 235 34.78 -13.56 8.04
C TRP A 235 35.37 -14.59 9.00
N LYS A 236 35.30 -15.88 8.65
CA LYS A 236 35.76 -17.00 9.51
C LYS A 236 35.20 -16.94 10.95
N LYS A 237 33.90 -16.65 11.08
CA LYS A 237 33.16 -16.46 12.36
C LYS A 237 33.61 -15.26 13.21
N SER A 238 34.52 -14.42 12.74
CA SER A 238 34.90 -13.17 13.40
C SER A 238 34.21 -11.97 12.75
N GLU A 239 33.72 -11.04 13.57
CA GLU A 239 33.16 -9.77 13.08
C GLU A 239 34.29 -8.83 12.66
N ILE A 240 34.26 -8.41 11.39
CA ILE A 240 35.32 -7.57 10.81
C ILE A 240 34.86 -6.12 10.57
N ALA A 241 33.55 -5.89 10.51
CA ALA A 241 32.99 -4.58 10.30
C ALA A 241 31.53 -4.53 10.75
N LYS A 242 31.14 -3.39 11.30
CA LYS A 242 29.75 -3.05 11.58
C LYS A 242 29.51 -1.58 11.29
N PHE A 243 28.27 -1.26 10.96
CA PHE A 243 27.84 0.12 10.73
C PHE A 243 26.40 0.31 11.17
N SER A 244 26.13 1.47 11.74
CA SER A 244 24.78 1.92 12.05
C SER A 244 24.72 3.43 11.84
N GLY A 245 23.67 3.93 11.19
CA GLY A 245 23.51 5.35 10.92
C GLY A 245 22.08 5.72 10.53
N GLY A 246 21.73 7.00 10.67
CA GLY A 246 20.43 7.55 10.30
C GLY A 246 20.40 8.08 8.86
N ILE A 247 19.30 7.82 8.13
CA ILE A 247 19.05 8.35 6.77
C ILE A 247 18.21 9.64 6.82
N GLY A 248 17.61 9.93 7.97
CA GLY A 248 16.83 11.13 8.21
C GLY A 248 15.32 10.90 8.23
N PRO A 249 14.55 11.92 8.63
CA PRO A 249 13.13 11.77 8.95
C PRO A 249 12.21 11.68 7.73
N ARG A 250 12.75 11.95 6.53
CA ARG A 250 12.02 11.97 5.26
C ARG A 250 12.39 10.79 4.33
N ALA A 251 12.70 9.66 4.96
CA ALA A 251 12.85 8.35 4.33
C ALA A 251 11.78 7.35 4.84
N ASP A 252 11.63 6.21 4.17
CA ASP A 252 10.86 5.06 4.65
C ASP A 252 11.76 3.83 4.82
N ILE A 253 11.23 2.81 5.50
CA ILE A 253 11.94 1.56 5.83
C ILE A 253 12.60 0.92 4.60
N PHE A 254 11.91 0.93 3.46
CA PHE A 254 12.43 0.35 2.23
C PHE A 254 13.70 1.04 1.72
N ASP A 255 13.85 2.36 1.94
CA ASP A 255 15.07 3.07 1.54
C ASP A 255 16.26 2.62 2.40
N ALA A 256 16.02 2.37 3.69
CA ALA A 256 17.06 1.88 4.60
C ALA A 256 17.58 0.51 4.21
N GLU A 257 16.67 -0.39 3.86
CA GLU A 257 16.96 -1.76 3.47
C GLU A 257 17.77 -1.82 2.18
N MET A 258 17.38 -1.02 1.20
CA MET A 258 18.10 -0.87 -0.06
C MET A 258 19.49 -0.27 0.17
N LEU A 259 19.60 0.81 0.96
CA LEU A 259 20.89 1.42 1.27
C LEU A 259 21.78 0.49 2.11
N ALA A 260 21.21 -0.30 3.01
CA ALA A 260 21.93 -1.30 3.80
C ALA A 260 22.65 -2.30 2.89
N LEU A 261 21.92 -2.88 1.93
CA LEU A 261 22.46 -3.79 0.93
C LEU A 261 23.54 -3.14 0.06
N ALA A 262 23.38 -1.88 -0.32
CA ALA A 262 24.38 -1.17 -1.12
C ALA A 262 25.67 -0.88 -0.34
N LEU A 263 25.54 -0.43 0.92
CA LEU A 263 26.68 -0.11 1.77
C LEU A 263 27.45 -1.37 2.20
N ILE A 264 26.75 -2.44 2.56
CA ILE A 264 27.39 -3.70 2.90
C ILE A 264 28.11 -4.30 1.68
N ALA A 265 27.51 -4.25 0.49
CA ALA A 265 28.16 -4.73 -0.72
C ALA A 265 29.46 -3.99 -0.99
N ARG A 266 29.46 -2.66 -0.89
CA ARG A 266 30.67 -1.83 -1.00
C ARG A 266 31.73 -2.22 0.04
N ARG A 267 31.33 -2.42 1.30
CA ARG A 267 32.27 -2.79 2.38
C ARG A 267 32.85 -4.19 2.15
N CYS A 268 32.01 -5.16 1.79
CA CYS A 268 32.43 -6.52 1.50
C CYS A 268 33.37 -6.59 0.29
N VAL A 269 33.05 -5.90 -0.81
CA VAL A 269 33.89 -5.86 -2.01
C VAL A 269 35.28 -5.29 -1.71
N ARG A 270 35.37 -4.20 -0.93
CA ARG A 270 36.66 -3.61 -0.54
C ARG A 270 37.49 -4.57 0.30
N PHE A 271 36.88 -5.18 1.32
CA PHE A 271 37.57 -6.15 2.19
C PHE A 271 37.99 -7.40 1.43
N ALA A 272 37.14 -7.90 0.53
CA ALA A 272 37.43 -9.06 -0.29
C ALA A 272 38.61 -8.82 -1.24
N LYS A 273 38.72 -7.62 -1.82
CA LYS A 273 39.87 -7.24 -2.65
C LYS A 273 41.19 -7.22 -1.86
N SER A 274 41.18 -6.66 -0.64
CA SER A 274 42.41 -6.56 0.16
C SER A 274 42.89 -7.89 0.74
N HIS A 275 42.00 -8.88 0.89
CA HIS A 275 42.32 -10.19 1.46
C HIS A 275 42.20 -11.34 0.43
N ASN A 276 42.11 -11.00 -0.85
CA ASN A 276 41.96 -11.95 -1.95
C ASN A 276 40.82 -13.00 -1.76
N ILE A 277 39.66 -12.54 -1.26
CA ILE A 277 38.48 -13.39 -1.07
C ILE A 277 37.65 -13.38 -2.35
N HIS A 278 37.30 -14.58 -2.85
CA HIS A 278 36.52 -14.71 -4.09
C HIS A 278 35.00 -14.76 -3.86
N LYS A 279 34.54 -15.31 -2.73
CA LYS A 279 33.12 -15.53 -2.45
C LYS A 279 32.59 -14.52 -1.43
N ILE A 280 31.50 -13.84 -1.78
CA ILE A 280 30.75 -12.95 -0.87
C ILE A 280 29.30 -13.42 -0.80
N HIS A 281 28.75 -13.53 0.40
CA HIS A 281 27.35 -13.87 0.65
C HIS A 281 26.72 -12.85 1.60
N VAL A 282 25.67 -12.16 1.15
CA VAL A 282 24.93 -11.16 1.94
C VAL A 282 23.51 -11.64 2.19
N PHE A 283 23.06 -11.54 3.43
CA PHE A 283 21.72 -11.88 3.87
C PHE A 283 20.90 -10.61 4.17
N SER A 284 19.61 -10.64 3.83
CA SER A 284 18.63 -9.59 4.14
C SER A 284 17.28 -10.24 4.42
N ASP A 285 16.52 -9.69 5.37
CA ASP A 285 15.16 -10.14 5.66
C ASP A 285 14.07 -9.45 4.80
N ASN A 286 14.48 -8.48 3.97
CA ASN A 286 13.57 -7.73 3.14
C ASN A 286 13.50 -8.27 1.70
N LEU A 287 12.51 -9.12 1.44
CA LEU A 287 12.33 -9.75 0.13
C LEU A 287 12.16 -8.72 -1.00
N ALA A 288 11.56 -7.57 -0.73
CA ALA A 288 11.40 -6.52 -1.74
C ALA A 288 12.75 -5.91 -2.12
N ALA A 289 13.63 -5.68 -1.15
CA ALA A 289 14.97 -5.15 -1.39
C ALA A 289 15.83 -6.15 -2.20
N VAL A 290 15.85 -7.43 -1.80
CA VAL A 290 16.57 -8.50 -2.51
C VAL A 290 16.12 -8.63 -3.98
N ARG A 291 14.82 -8.46 -4.25
CA ARG A 291 14.26 -8.51 -5.62
C ARG A 291 14.66 -7.34 -6.52
N ILE A 292 15.01 -6.20 -5.92
CA ILE A 292 15.14 -4.91 -6.63
C ILE A 292 16.60 -4.44 -6.68
N ILE A 293 17.45 -4.81 -5.72
CA ILE A 293 18.81 -4.26 -5.55
C ILE A 293 19.71 -4.35 -6.79
N ASN A 294 19.53 -5.34 -7.65
CA ASN A 294 20.29 -5.48 -8.89
C ASN A 294 19.55 -4.97 -10.15
N ARG A 295 18.33 -4.42 -10.04
CA ARG A 295 17.59 -3.90 -11.20
C ARG A 295 18.15 -2.55 -11.65
N ALA A 296 18.16 -2.30 -12.95
CA ALA A 296 18.54 -1.01 -13.51
C ALA A 296 17.35 -0.09 -13.82
N GLU A 297 16.14 -0.67 -13.93
CA GLU A 297 14.91 0.09 -14.20
C GLU A 297 14.65 1.17 -13.13
N PRO A 298 13.96 2.28 -13.47
CA PRO A 298 13.59 3.30 -12.50
C PRO A 298 12.68 2.72 -11.41
N HIS A 299 13.12 2.83 -10.15
CA HIS A 299 12.36 2.41 -8.99
C HIS A 299 12.71 3.28 -7.77
N PRO A 300 11.88 3.29 -6.71
CA PRO A 300 12.25 3.98 -5.47
C PRO A 300 13.54 3.42 -4.88
N ALA A 301 14.39 4.29 -4.34
CA ALA A 301 15.73 3.98 -3.85
C ALA A 301 16.71 3.46 -4.93
N GLN A 302 16.55 3.90 -6.19
CA GLN A 302 17.45 3.53 -7.30
C GLN A 302 18.92 3.84 -7.02
N TYR A 303 19.20 4.92 -6.28
CA TYR A 303 20.58 5.29 -5.89
C TYR A 303 21.33 4.15 -5.19
N ALA A 304 20.64 3.34 -4.40
CA ALA A 304 21.21 2.19 -3.72
C ALA A 304 21.51 1.05 -4.70
N SER A 305 20.58 0.75 -5.63
CA SER A 305 20.83 -0.23 -6.69
C SER A 305 21.99 0.19 -7.60
N THR A 306 22.08 1.48 -7.95
CA THR A 306 23.20 2.00 -8.76
C THR A 306 24.53 1.83 -8.04
N LEU A 307 24.59 2.13 -6.74
CA LEU A 307 25.79 1.92 -5.92
C LEU A 307 26.15 0.43 -5.83
N PHE A 308 25.17 -0.43 -5.51
CA PHE A 308 25.36 -1.88 -5.45
C PHE A 308 25.90 -2.43 -6.77
N ARG A 309 25.25 -2.10 -7.89
CA ARG A 309 25.64 -2.54 -9.23
C ARG A 309 27.06 -2.08 -9.55
N LYS A 310 27.38 -0.81 -9.33
CA LYS A 310 28.73 -0.27 -9.57
C LYS A 310 29.81 -1.09 -8.85
N GLU A 311 29.62 -1.35 -7.56
CA GLU A 311 30.62 -2.05 -6.74
C GLU A 311 30.70 -3.55 -7.08
N VAL A 312 29.55 -4.22 -7.16
CA VAL A 312 29.47 -5.67 -7.36
C VAL A 312 29.82 -6.07 -8.79
N HIS A 313 29.34 -5.34 -9.80
CA HIS A 313 29.65 -5.65 -11.20
C HIS A 313 31.14 -5.44 -11.47
N ALA A 314 31.75 -4.37 -10.94
CA ALA A 314 33.19 -4.17 -11.02
C ALA A 314 33.97 -5.26 -10.28
N PHE A 315 33.49 -5.74 -9.13
CA PHE A 315 34.12 -6.86 -8.41
C PHE A 315 34.14 -8.15 -9.25
N LEU A 316 33.00 -8.49 -9.86
CA LEU A 316 32.80 -9.71 -10.65
C LEU A 316 33.48 -9.66 -12.03
N ALA A 317 33.58 -8.49 -12.65
CA ALA A 317 34.28 -8.32 -13.93
C ALA A 317 35.79 -8.61 -13.83
N ASN A 318 36.39 -8.31 -12.69
CA ASN A 318 37.84 -8.38 -12.49
C ASN A 318 38.40 -9.81 -12.31
N ASP A 319 37.59 -10.80 -11.92
CA ASP A 319 38.04 -12.18 -11.76
C ASP A 319 36.87 -13.16 -11.98
N PRO A 320 36.99 -14.14 -12.89
CA PRO A 320 35.92 -15.10 -13.17
C PRO A 320 35.58 -16.01 -11.98
N ARG A 321 36.49 -16.20 -11.02
CA ARG A 321 36.26 -17.03 -9.81
C ARG A 321 35.40 -16.32 -8.77
N ARG A 322 35.19 -15.01 -8.90
CA ARG A 322 34.43 -14.23 -7.92
C ARG A 322 32.93 -14.47 -8.05
N SER A 323 32.27 -14.60 -6.91
CA SER A 323 30.81 -14.73 -6.80
C SER A 323 30.25 -13.84 -5.70
N PHE A 324 29.03 -13.35 -5.91
CA PHE A 324 28.30 -12.52 -4.98
C PHE A 324 26.86 -13.02 -4.87
N VAL A 325 26.43 -13.40 -3.67
CA VAL A 325 25.07 -13.86 -3.40
C VAL A 325 24.36 -12.85 -2.49
N VAL A 326 23.13 -12.48 -2.84
CA VAL A 326 22.20 -11.78 -1.96
C VAL A 326 21.04 -12.73 -1.68
N GLN A 327 20.92 -13.20 -0.44
CA GLN A 327 19.93 -14.19 -0.06
C GLN A 327 18.92 -13.63 0.94
N TRP A 328 17.64 -13.88 0.65
CA TRP A 328 16.59 -13.60 1.61
C TRP A 328 16.61 -14.58 2.78
N ILE A 329 16.44 -14.08 4.00
CA ILE A 329 16.22 -14.87 5.22
C ILE A 329 14.96 -14.41 5.96
N PRO A 330 14.31 -15.27 6.76
CA PRO A 330 13.19 -14.82 7.56
C PRO A 330 13.67 -13.92 8.71
N GLY A 331 13.12 -12.72 8.82
CA GLY A 331 13.34 -11.83 9.96
C GLY A 331 12.79 -12.39 11.28
N HIS A 332 13.30 -11.90 12.41
CA HIS A 332 12.92 -12.30 13.78
C HIS A 332 12.89 -13.82 14.02
N SER A 333 13.81 -14.54 13.38
CA SER A 333 13.89 -16.00 13.43
C SER A 333 15.12 -16.50 14.20
N LYS A 334 15.67 -15.67 15.12
CA LYS A 334 16.82 -16.00 15.97
C LYS A 334 18.11 -16.36 15.18
N ILE A 335 18.26 -15.80 13.98
CA ILE A 335 19.50 -15.93 13.21
C ILE A 335 20.48 -14.89 13.77
N GLU A 336 21.55 -15.34 14.43
CA GLU A 336 22.40 -14.47 15.26
C GLU A 336 22.95 -13.25 14.50
N GLY A 337 23.40 -13.44 13.26
CA GLY A 337 23.90 -12.36 12.41
C GLY A 337 22.84 -11.31 12.05
N ASN A 338 21.59 -11.75 11.83
CA ASN A 338 20.45 -10.85 11.60
C ASN A 338 20.06 -10.11 12.87
N GLU A 339 19.86 -10.85 13.97
CA GLU A 339 19.51 -10.28 15.28
C GLU A 339 20.58 -9.28 15.77
N ARG A 340 21.83 -9.48 15.38
CA ARG A 340 22.91 -8.53 15.65
C ARG A 340 22.77 -7.25 14.84
N ALA A 341 22.48 -7.34 13.54
CA ALA A 341 22.17 -6.19 12.71
C ALA A 341 20.95 -5.41 13.27
N ASP A 342 19.92 -6.13 13.71
CA ASP A 342 18.72 -5.61 14.38
C ASP A 342 19.00 -5.00 15.78
N ARG A 343 20.06 -5.40 16.49
CA ARG A 343 20.43 -4.74 17.76
C ARG A 343 21.19 -3.44 17.52
N LEU A 344 22.14 -3.46 16.58
CA LEU A 344 22.81 -2.26 16.09
C LEU A 344 21.78 -1.26 15.55
N ALA A 345 20.64 -1.80 15.09
CA ALA A 345 19.27 -1.38 15.33
C ALA A 345 18.95 0.08 15.67
N SER A 346 17.85 0.15 16.37
CA SER A 346 17.79 0.74 17.69
C SER A 346 18.91 1.74 18.03
N ALA A 347 20.17 1.33 18.16
CA ALA A 347 21.27 2.22 18.56
C ALA A 347 21.56 3.35 17.54
N GLY A 348 21.56 3.07 16.23
CA GLY A 348 21.86 4.08 15.20
C GLY A 348 20.76 5.10 14.95
N LEU A 349 19.57 4.90 15.50
CA LEU A 349 18.45 5.85 15.38
C LEU A 349 18.72 7.15 16.16
N ASP A 350 19.61 7.15 17.14
CA ASP A 350 19.92 8.34 17.93
C ASP A 350 21.06 9.18 17.37
N LEU A 351 21.74 8.67 16.34
CA LEU A 351 22.78 9.42 15.64
C LEU A 351 22.16 10.52 14.76
N CYS A 352 22.90 11.62 14.61
CA CYS A 352 22.53 12.69 13.69
C CYS A 352 22.47 12.11 12.26
N PRO A 353 21.32 12.20 11.56
CA PRO A 353 21.17 11.55 10.27
C PRO A 353 21.95 12.28 9.18
N THR A 354 22.67 11.54 8.35
CA THR A 354 23.23 12.07 7.10
C THR A 354 22.19 11.87 6.00
N SER A 355 21.32 12.87 5.82
CA SER A 355 20.25 12.79 4.83
C SER A 355 20.83 12.84 3.41
N LEU A 356 20.64 11.77 2.63
CA LEU A 356 21.08 11.72 1.23
C LEU A 356 20.27 12.65 0.32
N PHE A 357 19.02 12.88 0.70
CA PHE A 357 18.06 13.71 -0.03
C PHE A 357 17.20 14.47 0.96
N ASN A 358 16.59 15.57 0.53
CA ASN A 358 15.55 16.23 1.31
C ASN A 358 14.38 15.29 1.62
N ARG A 359 14.02 14.41 0.67
CA ARG A 359 12.99 13.37 0.84
C ARG A 359 13.13 12.26 -0.19
N THR A 360 12.76 11.05 0.20
CA THR A 360 12.68 9.91 -0.72
C THR A 360 11.29 9.79 -1.36
N THR A 361 11.24 9.10 -2.49
CA THR A 361 10.00 8.82 -3.24
C THR A 361 9.06 7.93 -2.45
N THR A 362 9.61 6.94 -1.74
CA THR A 362 8.83 6.04 -0.87
C THR A 362 8.18 6.83 0.27
N TRP A 363 8.93 7.72 0.93
CA TRP A 363 8.40 8.58 1.98
C TRP A 363 7.29 9.48 1.45
N ALA A 364 7.47 10.12 0.29
CA ALA A 364 6.46 10.99 -0.30
C ALA A 364 5.15 10.24 -0.58
N LYS A 365 5.22 9.04 -1.18
CA LYS A 365 4.06 8.17 -1.44
C LYS A 365 3.40 7.65 -0.15
N CYS A 366 4.21 7.30 0.85
CA CYS A 366 3.75 6.87 2.16
C CYS A 366 3.01 8.02 2.86
N ARG A 367 3.58 9.23 2.85
CA ARG A 367 2.97 10.45 3.39
C ARG A 367 1.68 10.82 2.67
N ALA A 368 1.62 10.69 1.34
CA ALA A 368 0.40 10.91 0.56
C ALA A 368 -0.73 9.94 0.98
N THR A 369 -0.38 8.67 1.20
CA THR A 369 -1.32 7.65 1.66
C THR A 369 -1.80 7.94 3.09
N GLN A 370 -0.90 8.32 4.00
CA GLN A 370 -1.24 8.70 5.37
C GLN A 370 -2.14 9.93 5.42
N ARG A 371 -1.85 10.97 4.62
CA ARG A 371 -2.70 12.17 4.49
C ARG A 371 -4.09 11.81 3.97
N ALA A 372 -4.18 10.95 2.95
CA ALA A 372 -5.45 10.47 2.43
C ALA A 372 -6.26 9.72 3.49
N SER A 373 -5.64 8.80 4.23
CA SER A 373 -6.31 8.07 5.32
C SER A 373 -6.79 8.99 6.43
N ARG A 374 -5.99 9.98 6.84
CA ARG A 374 -6.37 10.96 7.87
C ARG A 374 -7.50 11.87 7.41
N ALA A 375 -7.40 12.42 6.20
CA ALA A 375 -8.44 13.27 5.63
C ALA A 375 -9.76 12.50 5.51
N TRP A 376 -9.70 11.25 5.04
CA TRP A 376 -10.87 10.41 4.95
C TRP A 376 -11.44 10.03 6.32
N GLY A 377 -10.59 9.72 7.30
CA GLY A 377 -11.01 9.50 8.68
C GLY A 377 -11.75 10.69 9.28
N LYS A 378 -11.26 11.92 9.02
CA LYS A 378 -11.95 13.15 9.43
C LYS A 378 -13.31 13.30 8.74
N ILE A 379 -13.36 13.17 7.41
CA ILE A 379 -14.62 13.24 6.65
C ILE A 379 -15.64 12.23 7.17
N TRP A 380 -15.19 11.01 7.50
CA TRP A 380 -16.05 9.98 8.07
C TRP A 380 -16.56 10.37 9.46
N ALA A 381 -15.71 10.90 10.33
CA ALA A 381 -16.10 11.33 11.67
C ALA A 381 -17.09 12.50 11.65
N ASP A 382 -16.90 13.44 10.74
CA ASP A 382 -17.72 14.65 10.59
C ASP A 382 -19.06 14.38 9.86
N SER A 383 -19.23 13.20 9.26
CA SER A 383 -20.45 12.84 8.54
C SER A 383 -21.55 12.34 9.48
N THR A 384 -22.80 12.71 9.21
CA THR A 384 -23.98 12.13 9.87
C THR A 384 -24.21 10.70 9.39
N HIS A 385 -24.30 9.76 10.33
CA HIS A 385 -24.54 8.34 10.06
C HIS A 385 -25.73 7.83 10.85
N SER A 386 -26.51 6.93 10.26
CA SER A 386 -27.56 6.20 10.98
C SER A 386 -26.96 5.33 12.09
N GLU A 387 -27.78 5.01 13.08
CA GLU A 387 -27.35 4.16 14.20
C GLU A 387 -26.88 2.77 13.72
N THR A 388 -27.53 2.20 12.70
CA THR A 388 -27.11 0.95 12.06
C THR A 388 -25.71 1.04 11.48
N VAL A 389 -25.43 2.10 10.69
CA VAL A 389 -24.09 2.32 10.11
C VAL A 389 -23.05 2.52 11.22
N ARG A 390 -23.42 3.24 12.28
CA ARG A 390 -22.52 3.49 13.41
C ARG A 390 -22.12 2.20 14.13
N LYS A 391 -23.05 1.27 14.32
CA LYS A 391 -22.85 -0.01 15.02
C LYS A 391 -22.23 -1.10 14.15
N HIS A 392 -22.58 -1.17 12.87
CA HIS A 392 -22.26 -2.32 12.01
C HIS A 392 -21.09 -2.12 11.05
N ILE A 393 -20.57 -0.90 10.88
CA ILE A 393 -19.39 -0.65 10.03
C ILE A 393 -18.14 -0.45 10.90
N PRO A 394 -17.10 -1.32 10.76
CA PRO A 394 -15.87 -1.19 11.53
C PRO A 394 -15.19 0.16 11.26
N ARG A 395 -14.61 0.79 12.28
CA ARG A 395 -13.91 2.09 12.17
C ARG A 395 -12.42 1.95 12.46
N PRO A 396 -11.56 2.82 11.92
CA PRO A 396 -11.82 3.88 10.92
C PRO A 396 -11.83 3.35 9.47
N PRO A 397 -12.23 4.18 8.47
CA PRO A 397 -12.13 3.81 7.06
C PRO A 397 -10.70 3.47 6.65
N SER A 398 -10.58 2.47 5.77
CA SER A 398 -9.31 1.94 5.29
C SER A 398 -9.23 1.97 3.77
N LEU A 399 -8.07 2.33 3.23
CA LEU A 399 -7.75 2.22 1.80
C LEU A 399 -7.53 0.77 1.34
N LYS A 400 -7.42 -0.17 2.30
CA LYS A 400 -7.34 -1.62 2.06
C LYS A 400 -8.70 -2.24 2.30
N LEU A 401 -9.17 -3.02 1.32
CA LEU A 401 -10.43 -3.74 1.39
C LEU A 401 -10.46 -4.68 2.61
N HIS A 402 -11.55 -4.66 3.36
CA HIS A 402 -11.71 -5.53 4.52
C HIS A 402 -11.56 -7.01 4.12
N PRO A 403 -10.89 -7.86 4.92
CA PRO A 403 -10.64 -9.27 4.58
C PRO A 403 -11.87 -10.04 4.09
N ILE A 404 -13.04 -9.81 4.71
CA ILE A 404 -14.31 -10.46 4.31
C ILE A 404 -14.65 -10.23 2.83
N PHE A 405 -14.55 -8.98 2.35
CA PHE A 405 -14.84 -8.61 0.97
C PHE A 405 -13.67 -8.90 0.02
N ASN A 406 -12.47 -9.11 0.56
CA ASN A 406 -11.28 -9.52 -0.18
C ASN A 406 -11.17 -11.05 -0.35
N SER A 407 -12.02 -11.82 0.34
CA SER A 407 -12.07 -13.28 0.22
C SER A 407 -12.68 -13.68 -1.13
N PRO A 408 -12.01 -14.54 -1.93
CA PRO A 408 -12.58 -15.01 -3.20
C PRO A 408 -13.78 -15.94 -3.01
N GLY A 409 -13.94 -16.56 -1.83
CA GLY A 409 -14.99 -17.53 -1.54
C GLY A 409 -16.32 -16.94 -1.06
N LEU A 410 -16.43 -15.62 -0.88
CA LEU A 410 -17.68 -15.00 -0.45
C LEU A 410 -18.63 -14.82 -1.68
N PRO A 411 -19.79 -15.51 -1.73
CA PRO A 411 -20.71 -15.38 -2.85
C PRO A 411 -21.22 -13.95 -3.01
N ARG A 412 -21.50 -13.55 -4.25
CA ARG A 412 -21.94 -12.19 -4.56
C ARG A 412 -23.23 -11.81 -3.83
N SER A 413 -24.23 -12.68 -3.87
CA SER A 413 -25.49 -12.54 -3.13
C SER A 413 -25.29 -12.26 -1.64
N VAL A 414 -24.40 -13.02 -1.00
CA VAL A 414 -24.08 -12.84 0.43
C VAL A 414 -23.33 -11.54 0.65
N SER A 415 -22.35 -11.19 -0.20
CA SER A 415 -21.59 -9.95 -0.09
C SER A 415 -22.48 -8.71 -0.19
N SER A 416 -23.45 -8.70 -1.11
CA SER A 416 -24.37 -7.57 -1.28
C SER A 416 -25.36 -7.47 -0.12
N ARG A 417 -25.93 -8.61 0.34
CA ARG A 417 -26.79 -8.61 1.53
C ARG A 417 -26.04 -8.24 2.81
N LEU A 418 -24.76 -8.57 2.93
CA LEU A 418 -23.92 -8.10 4.02
C LEU A 418 -23.79 -6.57 4.02
N VAL A 419 -23.60 -5.95 2.85
CA VAL A 419 -23.65 -4.48 2.71
C VAL A 419 -25.00 -3.93 3.14
N HIS A 420 -26.10 -4.59 2.77
CA HIS A 420 -27.45 -4.18 3.15
C HIS A 420 -27.66 -4.25 4.68
N VAL A 421 -27.24 -5.34 5.32
CA VAL A 421 -27.29 -5.52 6.79
C VAL A 421 -26.45 -4.47 7.51
N MET A 422 -25.24 -4.20 7.02
CA MET A 422 -24.34 -3.22 7.62
C MET A 422 -24.82 -1.77 7.46
N THR A 423 -25.67 -1.49 6.48
CA THR A 423 -26.19 -0.14 6.22
C THR A 423 -27.63 0.05 6.68
N GLY A 424 -28.39 -1.02 6.87
CA GLY A 424 -29.85 -0.97 7.08
C GLY A 424 -30.64 -0.70 5.79
N HIS A 425 -29.98 -0.74 4.62
CA HIS A 425 -30.62 -0.50 3.31
C HIS A 425 -30.68 -1.82 2.53
N GLY A 426 -31.78 -2.55 2.71
CA GLY A 426 -32.01 -3.86 2.13
C GLY A 426 -33.49 -4.19 2.08
N TRP A 427 -33.84 -5.39 1.62
CA TRP A 427 -35.21 -5.89 1.67
C TRP A 427 -35.63 -6.27 3.10
N PHE A 428 -35.68 -5.28 3.98
CA PHE A 428 -36.15 -5.38 5.37
C PHE A 428 -37.39 -4.50 5.53
N GLY A 429 -38.35 -4.94 6.34
CA GLY A 429 -39.58 -4.18 6.57
C GLY A 429 -39.35 -2.72 7.02
N GLU A 430 -38.40 -2.48 7.92
CA GLU A 430 -38.01 -1.12 8.36
C GLU A 430 -37.52 -0.23 7.19
N TYR A 431 -36.83 -0.82 6.21
CA TYR A 431 -36.38 -0.08 5.04
C TYR A 431 -37.51 0.15 4.03
N LYS A 432 -38.40 -0.84 3.83
CA LYS A 432 -39.58 -0.70 2.95
C LYS A 432 -40.51 0.42 3.44
N ASP A 433 -40.78 0.45 4.75
CA ASP A 433 -41.63 1.46 5.39
C ASP A 433 -41.13 2.90 5.17
N ARG A 434 -39.80 3.10 5.18
CA ARG A 434 -39.18 4.41 4.88
C ARG A 434 -39.17 4.80 3.41
N MET A 435 -39.43 3.86 2.49
CA MET A 435 -39.24 4.04 1.06
C MET A 435 -40.58 3.91 0.32
N PRO A 436 -41.24 5.05 -0.02
CA PRO A 436 -42.61 5.05 -0.51
C PRO A 436 -42.84 4.39 -1.88
N PHE A 437 -41.76 4.00 -2.57
CA PHE A 437 -41.79 3.36 -3.88
C PHE A 437 -41.45 1.86 -3.81
N ILE A 438 -41.37 1.27 -2.62
CA ILE A 438 -41.10 -0.15 -2.42
C ILE A 438 -42.31 -0.81 -1.77
N ASP A 439 -43.00 -1.64 -2.55
CA ASP A 439 -44.13 -2.41 -2.06
C ASP A 439 -43.70 -3.59 -1.17
N GLY A 440 -44.54 -3.91 -0.19
CA GLY A 440 -44.41 -5.10 0.66
C GLY A 440 -44.60 -4.82 2.15
N PRO A 441 -44.75 -5.87 2.97
CA PRO A 441 -45.03 -5.72 4.39
C PRO A 441 -43.83 -5.14 5.15
N SER A 442 -44.10 -4.21 6.06
CA SER A 442 -43.14 -3.71 7.06
C SER A 442 -43.04 -4.64 8.28
N LYS A 443 -44.10 -5.40 8.57
CA LYS A 443 -44.17 -6.39 9.65
C LYS A 443 -43.32 -7.62 9.34
N CYS A 444 -42.78 -8.23 10.39
CA CYS A 444 -42.08 -9.52 10.27
C CYS A 444 -43.10 -10.67 10.25
N LEU A 445 -42.78 -11.76 9.55
CA LEU A 445 -43.60 -12.98 9.52
C LEU A 445 -43.72 -13.65 10.89
N CYS A 446 -42.84 -13.34 11.85
CA CYS A 446 -42.93 -13.83 13.22
C CYS A 446 -43.93 -13.04 14.09
N GLY A 447 -44.62 -12.03 13.54
CA GLY A 447 -45.57 -11.19 14.26
C GLY A 447 -45.01 -9.86 14.80
N GLU A 448 -43.71 -9.62 14.68
CA GLU A 448 -43.09 -8.33 15.05
C GLU A 448 -43.62 -7.19 14.17
N GLN A 449 -43.94 -6.04 14.78
CA GLN A 449 -44.55 -4.91 14.05
C GLN A 449 -43.62 -4.32 12.98
N ILE A 450 -42.30 -4.37 13.20
CA ILE A 450 -41.31 -3.87 12.25
C ILE A 450 -40.19 -4.88 12.08
N GLN A 451 -40.02 -5.40 10.86
CA GLN A 451 -38.89 -6.24 10.51
C GLN A 451 -37.63 -5.38 10.34
N SER A 452 -36.90 -5.19 11.45
CA SER A 452 -35.63 -4.47 11.48
C SER A 452 -34.42 -5.41 11.40
N VAL A 453 -33.25 -4.89 11.01
CA VAL A 453 -31.99 -5.66 11.02
C VAL A 453 -31.65 -6.18 12.43
N PRO A 454 -31.72 -5.36 13.51
CA PRO A 454 -31.51 -5.85 14.87
C PRO A 454 -32.48 -6.96 15.26
N HIS A 455 -33.77 -6.85 14.92
CA HIS A 455 -34.74 -7.91 15.18
C HIS A 455 -34.32 -9.22 14.48
N LEU A 456 -34.00 -9.18 13.18
CA LEU A 456 -33.57 -10.38 12.44
C LEU A 456 -32.27 -10.98 13.01
N LEU A 457 -31.29 -10.15 13.37
CA LEU A 457 -30.00 -10.64 13.87
C LEU A 457 -30.01 -11.13 15.32
N PHE A 458 -30.88 -10.56 16.17
CA PHE A 458 -30.80 -10.78 17.62
C PHE A 458 -32.06 -11.34 18.29
N LEU A 459 -33.26 -11.19 17.70
CA LEU A 459 -34.54 -11.48 18.38
C LEU A 459 -35.48 -12.42 17.62
N CYS A 460 -35.50 -12.40 16.29
CA CYS A 460 -36.50 -13.07 15.46
C CYS A 460 -36.52 -14.61 15.62
N PRO A 461 -37.62 -15.22 16.09
CA PRO A 461 -37.73 -16.68 16.25
C PRO A 461 -37.47 -17.46 14.95
N LEU A 462 -37.89 -16.91 13.80
CA LEU A 462 -37.69 -17.55 12.48
C LEU A 462 -36.21 -17.70 12.08
N THR A 463 -35.30 -17.01 12.77
CA THR A 463 -33.87 -17.06 12.50
C THR A 463 -33.08 -17.75 13.62
N GLU A 464 -33.76 -18.32 14.62
CA GLU A 464 -33.15 -18.86 15.83
C GLU A 464 -32.11 -19.95 15.54
N ASP A 465 -32.42 -20.90 14.66
CA ASP A 465 -31.49 -21.96 14.28
C ASP A 465 -30.23 -21.42 13.59
N SER A 466 -30.39 -20.43 12.72
CA SER A 466 -29.25 -19.76 12.08
C SER A 466 -28.46 -18.91 13.08
N ARG A 467 -29.12 -18.33 14.11
CA ARG A 467 -28.50 -17.46 15.12
C ARG A 467 -27.43 -18.19 15.93
N LYS A 468 -27.50 -19.52 16.04
CA LYS A 468 -26.45 -20.37 16.62
C LYS A 468 -25.07 -20.12 15.98
N ILE A 469 -25.02 -19.75 14.70
CA ILE A 469 -23.78 -19.35 14.01
C ILE A 469 -23.18 -18.07 14.60
N LEU A 470 -24.04 -17.11 14.97
CA LEU A 470 -23.63 -15.84 15.56
C LEU A 470 -23.17 -16.03 17.01
N THR A 471 -23.93 -16.79 17.83
CA THR A 471 -23.59 -17.04 19.24
C THR A 471 -22.28 -17.81 19.37
N ASN A 472 -21.95 -18.71 18.44
CA ASN A 472 -20.65 -19.37 18.40
C ASN A 472 -19.47 -18.41 18.19
N ALA A 473 -19.69 -17.29 17.50
CA ALA A 473 -18.66 -16.27 17.27
C ALA A 473 -18.66 -15.15 18.33
N ALA A 474 -19.82 -14.82 18.87
CA ALA A 474 -20.04 -13.85 19.93
C ALA A 474 -21.16 -14.35 20.85
N PRO A 475 -20.84 -15.03 21.97
CA PRO A 475 -21.85 -15.65 22.84
C PRO A 475 -22.91 -14.68 23.39
N ASP A 476 -22.52 -13.42 23.61
CA ASP A 476 -23.37 -12.33 24.06
C ASP A 476 -24.07 -11.57 22.92
N LEU A 477 -23.88 -12.00 21.66
CA LEU A 477 -24.37 -11.34 20.45
C LEU A 477 -23.98 -9.87 20.34
N ASN A 478 -22.88 -9.45 20.98
CA ASN A 478 -22.48 -8.05 21.00
C ASN A 478 -22.15 -7.55 19.58
N PRO A 479 -22.83 -6.50 19.08
CA PRO A 479 -22.59 -5.96 17.75
C PRO A 479 -21.14 -5.52 17.52
N SER A 480 -20.46 -5.03 18.55
CA SER A 480 -19.06 -4.61 18.44
C SER A 480 -18.13 -5.80 18.15
N THR A 481 -18.43 -6.97 18.70
CA THR A 481 -17.68 -8.21 18.45
C THR A 481 -17.99 -8.78 17.06
N LEU A 482 -19.28 -8.81 16.70
CA LEU A 482 -19.76 -9.34 15.42
C LEU A 482 -19.30 -8.50 14.24
N PHE A 483 -19.40 -7.17 14.31
CA PHE A 483 -19.07 -6.28 13.20
C PHE A 483 -17.67 -5.67 13.30
N GLY A 484 -17.02 -5.72 14.46
CA GLY A 484 -15.67 -5.19 14.67
C GLY A 484 -14.54 -6.18 14.36
N SER A 485 -14.84 -7.48 14.25
CA SER A 485 -13.83 -8.52 13.99
C SER A 485 -14.05 -9.23 12.65
N THR A 486 -12.97 -9.76 12.06
CA THR A 486 -13.07 -10.55 10.82
C THR A 486 -13.87 -11.84 11.04
N LYS A 487 -13.63 -12.54 12.16
CA LYS A 487 -14.37 -13.76 12.52
C LYS A 487 -15.87 -13.49 12.73
N GLY A 488 -16.20 -12.38 13.38
CA GLY A 488 -17.59 -11.94 13.56
C GLY A 488 -18.28 -11.67 12.21
N LEU A 489 -17.64 -10.92 11.31
CA LEU A 489 -18.21 -10.64 9.99
C LEU A 489 -18.34 -11.90 9.12
N GLU A 490 -17.43 -12.87 9.27
CA GLU A 490 -17.57 -14.19 8.66
C GLU A 490 -18.78 -14.96 9.22
N ALA A 491 -19.04 -14.88 10.52
CA ALA A 491 -20.22 -15.46 11.14
C ALA A 491 -21.51 -14.78 10.65
N VAL A 492 -21.53 -13.45 10.54
CA VAL A 492 -22.67 -12.71 9.96
C VAL A 492 -22.90 -13.09 8.50
N ALA A 493 -21.85 -13.22 7.70
CA ALA A 493 -21.96 -13.66 6.31
C ALA A 493 -22.55 -15.09 6.21
N LYS A 494 -22.09 -16.01 7.07
CA LYS A 494 -22.65 -17.37 7.16
C LYS A 494 -24.10 -17.35 7.61
N PHE A 495 -24.45 -16.55 8.61
CA PHE A 495 -25.83 -16.35 9.05
C PHE A 495 -26.72 -15.89 7.89
N ILE A 496 -26.30 -14.87 7.12
CA ILE A 496 -27.05 -14.35 5.95
C ILE A 496 -27.25 -15.42 4.87
N LEU A 497 -26.30 -16.34 4.72
CA LEU A 497 -26.41 -17.45 3.79
C LEU A 497 -27.48 -18.46 4.23
N HIS A 498 -27.49 -18.84 5.52
CA HIS A 498 -28.38 -19.89 6.04
C HIS A 498 -29.81 -19.39 6.32
N SER A 499 -29.95 -18.18 6.85
CA SER A 499 -31.25 -17.60 7.21
C SER A 499 -32.02 -17.00 6.03
N GLY A 500 -31.36 -16.76 4.90
CA GLY A 500 -31.99 -16.12 3.74
C GLY A 500 -32.39 -14.65 3.93
N ILE A 501 -32.01 -14.00 5.04
CA ILE A 501 -32.42 -12.61 5.29
C ILE A 501 -31.98 -11.65 4.18
N GLY A 502 -32.86 -10.71 3.83
CA GLY A 502 -32.61 -9.71 2.78
C GLY A 502 -32.66 -10.27 1.35
N LEU A 503 -33.17 -11.48 1.15
CA LEU A 503 -33.58 -11.95 -0.18
C LEU A 503 -34.79 -11.14 -0.68
N TYR A 504 -34.80 -10.90 -1.99
CA TYR A 504 -36.02 -10.47 -2.67
C TYR A 504 -36.93 -11.70 -2.78
N SER A 505 -38.13 -11.61 -2.21
CA SER A 505 -39.18 -12.64 -2.31
C SER A 505 -39.87 -12.52 -3.66
#